data_AF-A0A8D0L5H3-F1
#
_entry.id   AF-A0A8D0L5H3-F1
#
_cell.length_a   1.000
_cell.length_b   1.000
_cell.length_c   1.000
_cell.angle_alpha   90.00
_cell.angle_beta   90.00
_cell.angle_gamma   90.00
#
_symmetry.space_group_name_H-M   'P 1'
#
loop_
_entity.id
_entity.type
_entity.pdbx_description
1 polymer ?
#
loop_
_entity_poly.entity_id
_entity_poly.type
_entity_poly.pdbx_seq_one_letter_code
_entity_poly.pdbx_strand_id
1 'polypeptide(L)'
;MAMYTPTMQRRGSRQRMAEGSTLPSRGDQDWESLRYRESTGVPPEKRTSIQGDPEDQASSSQEQPLGAYVMIAPNINKRNQLQRVANKELEDLERWKEQHRPGPIYLMPQRLGGSGSEAEVRQKQQMRLMQCKYQQKQKREEYGRRQKEAEEAELLKMKAIQREKANKLEEKKRQEEKQRRVMLDEDYYFKTTELLSRLDMGLPKRNSCQTANCAPESTAWARNQAYKQAQREEENEKLQAMKAEQRRKGELLELKRKQEESERRKVHHNEQRRVNNAFLDRLQGGDQPGGIHQYGRFGSMDYFGGDSWESTISSQFD
;
A
#
# COMPACT_ATOMS: atom_id res chain seq x y z
N MET A 1 13.27 -60.74 1.83
CA MET A 1 13.68 -59.91 2.97
C MET A 1 12.81 -58.66 2.98
N ALA A 2 12.44 -58.16 4.16
CA ALA A 2 11.35 -57.20 4.30
C ALA A 2 11.75 -55.76 3.94
N MET A 3 10.79 -55.02 3.37
CA MET A 3 10.83 -53.57 3.17
C MET A 3 10.66 -52.86 4.51
N TYR A 4 11.33 -51.72 4.74
CA TYR A 4 11.06 -50.86 5.90
C TYR A 4 10.96 -49.39 5.49
N THR A 5 9.76 -48.84 5.57
CA THR A 5 9.45 -47.41 5.43
C THR A 5 9.15 -46.81 6.81
N PRO A 6 9.75 -45.69 7.22
CA PRO A 6 9.35 -45.00 8.44
C PRO A 6 8.15 -44.07 8.17
N THR A 7 6.96 -44.50 8.56
CA THR A 7 5.80 -43.61 8.71
C THR A 7 5.85 -42.90 10.07
N MET A 8 5.84 -41.57 10.09
CA MET A 8 5.67 -40.79 11.32
C MET A 8 4.30 -40.13 11.35
N GLN A 9 3.41 -40.64 12.22
CA GLN A 9 2.13 -40.00 12.52
C GLN A 9 2.21 -39.17 13.81
N ARG A 10 1.87 -37.89 13.68
CA ARG A 10 0.87 -37.18 14.51
C ARG A 10 0.95 -37.38 16.04
N ARG A 11 1.58 -36.43 16.75
CA ARG A 11 1.05 -35.92 18.02
C ARG A 11 0.43 -34.56 17.79
N GLY A 12 -0.79 -34.37 18.31
CA GLY A 12 -1.42 -33.05 18.35
C GLY A 12 -1.38 -32.49 19.77
N SER A 13 -1.44 -31.17 19.89
CA SER A 13 -1.89 -30.47 21.09
C SER A 13 -2.84 -29.36 20.66
N ARG A 14 -4.13 -29.52 20.99
CA ARG A 14 -5.05 -28.39 21.07
C ARG A 14 -4.89 -27.78 22.45
N GLN A 15 -4.63 -26.48 22.52
CA GLN A 15 -5.02 -25.70 23.68
C GLN A 15 -5.80 -24.48 23.19
N ARG A 16 -7.13 -24.55 23.36
CA ARG A 16 -7.97 -23.37 23.48
C ARG A 16 -8.05 -23.05 24.96
N MET A 17 -7.86 -21.79 25.31
CA MET A 17 -8.53 -21.19 26.46
C MET A 17 -9.30 -20.01 25.90
N ALA A 18 -10.57 -19.90 26.27
CA ALA A 18 -11.37 -18.71 26.11
C ALA A 18 -11.61 -18.15 27.52
N GLU A 19 -11.57 -16.84 27.68
CA GLU A 19 -12.39 -16.06 28.61
C GLU A 19 -11.99 -14.58 28.49
N GLY A 20 -12.96 -13.69 28.66
CA GLY A 20 -12.83 -12.27 28.29
C GLY A 20 -14.14 -11.72 27.72
N SER A 21 -15.25 -11.96 28.42
CA SER A 21 -16.54 -11.40 28.05
C SER A 21 -16.59 -9.91 28.45
N THR A 22 -16.97 -9.04 27.53
CA THR A 22 -17.38 -7.67 27.86
C THR A 22 -18.51 -7.29 26.91
N LEU A 23 -19.72 -7.23 27.46
CA LEU A 23 -20.94 -6.88 26.73
C LEU A 23 -20.99 -5.36 26.44
N PRO A 24 -21.68 -4.95 25.37
CA PRO A 24 -21.89 -3.52 25.08
C PRO A 24 -22.84 -2.89 26.09
N SER A 25 -22.54 -1.64 26.49
CA SER A 25 -23.40 -0.87 27.39
C SER A 25 -24.69 -0.46 26.68
N ARG A 26 -25.81 -0.60 27.39
CA ARG A 26 -27.16 -0.23 26.95
C ARG A 26 -27.47 1.16 27.49
N GLY A 27 -27.91 2.07 26.63
CA GLY A 27 -28.16 3.47 26.98
C GLY A 27 -29.02 4.19 25.96
N ASP A 28 -30.26 3.73 25.77
CA ASP A 28 -31.32 4.57 25.19
C ASP A 28 -31.71 5.64 26.21
N GLN A 29 -31.60 6.91 25.84
CA GLN A 29 -32.35 8.01 26.49
C GLN A 29 -32.45 9.25 25.58
N ASP A 30 -33.71 9.59 25.30
CA ASP A 30 -34.28 10.94 25.15
C ASP A 30 -33.74 11.89 24.07
N TRP A 31 -34.43 11.89 22.93
CA TRP A 31 -34.43 12.97 21.91
C TRP A 31 -35.81 13.60 21.72
N GLU A 32 -36.51 13.96 22.82
CA GLU A 32 -37.73 14.78 22.75
C GLU A 32 -37.71 15.94 23.77
N SER A 33 -36.95 17.00 23.49
CA SER A 33 -37.27 18.37 23.88
C SER A 33 -36.36 19.41 23.21
N LEU A 34 -36.93 20.60 22.97
CA LEU A 34 -36.33 21.84 22.42
C LEU A 34 -36.43 22.09 20.90
N ARG A 35 -37.65 22.35 20.42
CA ARG A 35 -37.91 23.25 19.25
C ARG A 35 -39.14 24.16 19.42
N TYR A 36 -39.03 25.07 20.39
CA TYR A 36 -39.54 26.45 20.39
C TYR A 36 -38.41 27.23 21.11
N ARG A 37 -37.81 28.33 20.67
CA ARG A 37 -38.22 29.56 19.94
C ARG A 37 -36.93 30.13 19.26
N GLU A 38 -36.87 31.18 18.44
CA GLU A 38 -37.82 32.09 17.76
C GLU A 38 -37.09 32.71 16.56
N SER A 39 -37.76 33.07 15.46
CA SER A 39 -37.24 34.05 14.47
C SER A 39 -38.35 34.59 13.57
N THR A 40 -38.66 35.86 13.75
CA THR A 40 -39.54 36.67 12.90
C THR A 40 -38.84 37.05 11.59
N GLY A 41 -39.60 37.11 10.49
CA GLY A 41 -39.07 37.44 9.17
C GLY A 41 -40.19 37.80 8.19
N VAL A 42 -40.75 39.00 8.33
CA VAL A 42 -41.82 39.52 7.47
C VAL A 42 -41.22 40.18 6.21
N PRO A 43 -41.64 39.80 4.99
CA PRO A 43 -41.33 40.55 3.78
C PRO A 43 -42.38 41.67 3.55
N PRO A 44 -41.97 42.88 3.11
CA PRO A 44 -42.90 43.98 2.86
C PRO A 44 -43.28 44.10 1.38
N GLU A 45 -44.56 44.22 1.03
CA GLU A 45 -44.98 44.91 -0.20
C GLU A 45 -46.27 45.73 -0.04
N LYS A 46 -46.16 46.98 -0.52
CA LYS A 46 -47.17 47.78 -1.26
C LYS A 46 -48.55 48.02 -0.63
N ARG A 47 -48.71 49.26 -0.16
CA ARG A 47 -50.02 49.92 0.00
C ARG A 47 -50.56 50.37 -1.35
N THR A 48 -51.82 50.11 -1.64
CA THR A 48 -52.65 50.93 -2.54
C THR A 48 -53.97 51.20 -1.85
N SER A 49 -54.28 52.49 -1.66
CA SER A 49 -55.52 52.96 -1.05
C SER A 49 -56.53 53.29 -2.15
N ILE A 50 -57.73 52.68 -2.10
CA ILE A 50 -58.94 53.25 -2.69
C ILE A 50 -60.08 53.06 -1.67
N GLN A 51 -60.85 54.12 -1.50
CA GLN A 51 -61.88 54.34 -0.49
C GLN A 51 -63.28 54.00 -1.06
N GLY A 52 -64.20 53.49 -0.24
CA GLY A 52 -65.57 53.20 -0.70
C GLY A 52 -66.45 52.42 0.29
N ASP A 53 -66.98 53.12 1.29
CA ASP A 53 -68.30 52.83 1.90
C ASP A 53 -69.38 53.54 1.04
N PRO A 54 -70.70 53.18 1.06
CA PRO A 54 -71.44 52.70 2.25
C PRO A 54 -72.52 51.61 2.03
N GLU A 55 -73.08 51.14 3.15
CA GLU A 55 -74.43 50.56 3.35
C GLU A 55 -74.78 49.25 2.57
N ASP A 56 -75.62 48.32 3.04
CA ASP A 56 -76.70 48.47 4.03
C ASP A 56 -77.09 47.15 4.76
N GLN A 57 -77.88 47.28 5.83
CA GLN A 57 -78.84 46.32 6.41
C GLN A 57 -78.42 44.90 6.88
N ALA A 58 -78.12 44.85 8.18
CA ALA A 58 -78.75 44.00 9.21
C ALA A 58 -79.36 42.61 8.84
N SER A 59 -78.88 41.58 9.54
CA SER A 59 -79.75 40.50 10.05
C SER A 59 -79.36 40.16 11.49
N SER A 60 -80.19 40.55 12.45
CA SER A 60 -80.00 40.29 13.87
C SER A 60 -79.98 38.78 14.16
N SER A 61 -78.91 38.31 14.77
CA SER A 61 -78.89 37.03 15.49
C SER A 61 -78.80 37.36 16.97
N GLN A 62 -79.84 37.06 17.74
CA GLN A 62 -79.77 37.13 19.20
C GLN A 62 -78.82 36.03 19.69
N GLU A 63 -77.60 36.40 20.04
CA GLU A 63 -76.68 35.51 20.75
C GLU A 63 -77.21 35.34 22.18
N GLN A 64 -77.78 34.17 22.47
CA GLN A 64 -78.17 33.77 23.83
C GLN A 64 -76.96 33.08 24.48
N PRO A 65 -76.27 33.70 25.45
CA PRO A 65 -75.09 33.12 26.08
C PRO A 65 -75.49 32.00 27.06
N LEU A 66 -75.38 30.75 26.61
CA LEU A 66 -75.50 29.56 27.46
C LEU A 66 -74.16 29.28 28.17
N GLY A 67 -73.81 30.16 29.11
CA GLY A 67 -72.57 30.06 29.89
C GLY A 67 -71.32 30.42 29.10
N ALA A 68 -70.29 29.56 29.16
CA ALA A 68 -68.95 29.85 28.62
C ALA A 68 -68.78 29.65 27.10
N TYR A 69 -69.87 29.42 26.36
CA TYR A 69 -69.85 29.23 24.90
C TYR A 69 -70.96 30.03 24.21
N VAL A 70 -70.61 30.64 23.08
CA VAL A 70 -71.56 31.34 22.20
C VAL A 70 -71.91 30.43 21.03
N MET A 71 -73.16 29.97 20.97
CA MET A 71 -73.62 29.09 19.90
C MET A 71 -74.08 29.90 18.68
N ILE A 72 -73.15 30.15 17.75
CA ILE A 72 -73.43 30.89 16.53
C ILE A 72 -74.27 30.03 15.57
N ALA A 73 -75.48 30.49 15.26
CA ALA A 73 -76.39 29.80 14.35
C ALA A 73 -75.84 29.78 12.91
N PRO A 74 -76.00 28.69 12.13
CA PRO A 74 -75.56 28.64 10.75
C PRO A 74 -76.28 29.68 9.88
N ASN A 75 -75.56 30.70 9.41
CA ASN A 75 -76.11 31.67 8.47
C ASN A 75 -76.35 31.01 7.11
N ILE A 76 -77.62 30.69 6.84
CA ILE A 76 -78.09 29.98 5.64
C ILE A 76 -77.71 30.76 4.36
N ASN A 77 -77.79 32.08 4.37
CA ASN A 77 -77.47 32.91 3.21
C ASN A 77 -75.96 32.86 2.90
N LYS A 78 -75.11 33.01 3.92
CA LYS A 78 -73.65 32.89 3.79
C LYS A 78 -73.24 31.48 3.32
N ARG A 79 -73.89 30.43 3.84
CA ARG A 79 -73.69 29.04 3.39
C ARG A 79 -74.07 28.85 1.92
N ASN A 80 -75.23 29.33 1.51
CA ASN A 80 -75.69 29.23 0.13
C ASN A 80 -74.81 30.04 -0.83
N GLN A 81 -74.31 31.20 -0.41
CA GLN A 81 -73.35 32.00 -1.18
C GLN A 81 -72.01 31.27 -1.35
N LEU A 82 -71.46 30.72 -0.27
CA LEU A 82 -70.24 29.88 -0.31
C LEU A 82 -70.42 28.68 -1.26
N GLN A 83 -71.57 28.01 -1.21
CA GLN A 83 -71.84 26.85 -2.08
C GLN A 83 -71.96 27.25 -3.56
N ARG A 84 -72.57 28.41 -3.89
CA ARG A 84 -72.58 28.94 -5.27
C ARG A 84 -71.19 29.29 -5.77
N VAL A 85 -70.36 29.92 -4.93
CA VAL A 85 -68.98 30.29 -5.28
C VAL A 85 -68.15 29.02 -5.50
N ALA A 86 -68.16 28.06 -4.57
CA ALA A 86 -67.42 26.80 -4.69
C ALA A 86 -67.82 26.00 -5.94
N ASN A 87 -69.11 25.91 -6.26
CA ASN A 87 -69.57 25.24 -7.48
C ASN A 87 -69.07 25.96 -8.74
N LYS A 88 -69.15 27.30 -8.77
CA LYS A 88 -68.67 28.10 -9.91
C LYS A 88 -67.16 27.98 -10.10
N GLU A 89 -66.38 28.03 -9.03
CA GLU A 89 -64.92 27.84 -9.06
C GLU A 89 -64.54 26.44 -9.57
N LEU A 90 -65.33 25.41 -9.25
CA LEU A 90 -65.13 24.06 -9.78
C LEU A 90 -65.36 24.02 -11.31
N GLU A 91 -66.45 24.61 -11.80
CA GLU A 91 -66.72 24.73 -13.25
C GLU A 91 -65.65 25.56 -13.96
N ASP A 92 -65.20 26.68 -13.38
CA ASP A 92 -64.14 27.52 -13.94
C ASP A 92 -62.80 26.76 -14.02
N LEU A 93 -62.50 25.92 -13.02
CA LEU A 93 -61.31 25.06 -13.00
C LEU A 93 -61.39 23.90 -14.00
N GLU A 94 -62.58 23.33 -14.23
CA GLU A 94 -62.81 22.35 -15.29
C GLU A 94 -62.63 22.98 -16.67
N ARG A 95 -63.27 24.14 -16.93
CA ARG A 95 -63.07 24.92 -18.17
C ARG A 95 -61.59 25.27 -18.40
N TRP A 96 -60.86 25.67 -17.36
CA TRP A 96 -59.43 25.95 -17.44
C TRP A 96 -58.62 24.70 -17.81
N LYS A 97 -58.90 23.55 -17.17
CA LYS A 97 -58.23 22.27 -17.51
C LYS A 97 -58.50 21.83 -18.94
N GLU A 98 -59.69 22.06 -19.48
CA GLU A 98 -60.03 21.74 -20.86
C GLU A 98 -59.30 22.66 -21.85
N GLN A 99 -59.30 23.98 -21.59
CA GLN A 99 -58.60 24.97 -22.42
C GLN A 99 -57.07 24.79 -22.42
N HIS A 100 -56.50 24.37 -21.28
CA HIS A 100 -55.08 24.11 -21.12
C HIS A 100 -54.70 22.63 -21.25
N ARG A 101 -55.60 21.77 -21.74
CA ARG A 101 -55.29 20.37 -21.98
C ARG A 101 -54.27 20.27 -23.13
N PRO A 102 -53.05 19.74 -22.90
CA PRO A 102 -52.11 19.53 -23.99
C PRO A 102 -52.72 18.55 -25.00
N GLY A 103 -52.70 18.93 -26.28
CA GLY A 103 -53.23 18.10 -27.36
C GLY A 103 -52.48 16.77 -27.50
N PRO A 104 -53.09 15.73 -28.12
CA PRO A 104 -52.41 14.46 -28.34
C PRO A 104 -51.13 14.63 -29.15
N ILE A 105 -49.99 14.25 -28.55
CA ILE A 105 -48.67 14.43 -29.16
C ILE A 105 -48.43 13.30 -30.18
N TYR A 106 -48.74 13.56 -31.45
CA TYR A 106 -48.49 12.64 -32.58
C TYR A 106 -47.04 12.73 -33.11
N LEU A 107 -46.05 12.77 -32.22
CA LEU A 107 -44.64 12.70 -32.61
C LEU A 107 -44.18 11.25 -32.63
N MET A 108 -43.65 10.79 -33.77
CA MET A 108 -42.94 9.51 -33.85
C MET A 108 -41.69 9.57 -32.94
N PRO A 109 -41.49 8.61 -32.01
CA PRO A 109 -40.33 8.62 -31.13
C PRO A 109 -39.00 8.58 -31.91
N GLN A 110 -38.29 9.72 -31.92
CA GLN A 110 -36.96 9.82 -32.49
C GLN A 110 -36.00 8.90 -31.72
N ARG A 111 -35.36 7.94 -32.42
CA ARG A 111 -34.30 7.11 -31.83
C ARG A 111 -33.04 7.95 -31.58
N LEU A 112 -33.00 8.61 -30.42
CA LEU A 112 -31.79 9.24 -29.87
C LEU A 112 -30.91 8.16 -29.23
N GLY A 113 -30.11 7.47 -30.06
CA GLY A 113 -29.21 6.40 -29.63
C GLY A 113 -28.43 5.80 -30.79
N GLY A 114 -27.30 5.15 -30.50
CA GLY A 114 -26.36 4.65 -31.51
C GLY A 114 -26.97 3.65 -32.50
N SER A 115 -26.37 3.56 -33.70
CA SER A 115 -26.83 2.75 -34.84
C SER A 115 -26.70 1.23 -34.68
N GLY A 116 -26.06 0.74 -33.62
CA GLY A 116 -25.86 -0.68 -33.36
C GLY A 116 -27.08 -1.33 -32.70
N SER A 117 -27.34 -2.60 -33.05
CA SER A 117 -28.31 -3.42 -32.32
C SER A 117 -27.79 -3.71 -30.90
N GLU A 118 -28.69 -3.75 -29.91
CA GLU A 118 -28.32 -3.99 -28.51
C GLU A 118 -27.51 -5.30 -28.35
N ALA A 119 -27.92 -6.37 -29.05
CA ALA A 119 -27.23 -7.66 -29.03
C ALA A 119 -25.79 -7.57 -29.57
N GLU A 120 -25.55 -6.76 -30.60
CA GLU A 120 -24.23 -6.53 -31.18
C GLU A 120 -23.32 -5.76 -30.21
N VAL A 121 -23.88 -4.76 -29.50
CA VAL A 121 -23.17 -4.01 -28.46
C VAL A 121 -22.79 -4.93 -27.29
N ARG A 122 -23.72 -5.78 -26.81
CA ARG A 122 -23.43 -6.78 -25.77
C ARG A 122 -22.35 -7.76 -26.21
N GLN A 123 -22.40 -8.26 -27.45
CA GLN A 123 -21.39 -9.18 -27.99
C GLN A 123 -20.01 -8.51 -28.05
N LYS A 124 -19.92 -7.28 -28.57
CA LYS A 124 -18.66 -6.49 -28.59
C LYS A 124 -18.12 -6.23 -27.19
N GLN A 125 -18.98 -5.96 -26.21
CA GLN A 125 -18.59 -5.81 -24.81
C GLN A 125 -18.01 -7.11 -24.24
N GLN A 126 -18.67 -8.25 -24.47
CA GLN A 126 -18.20 -9.57 -24.02
C GLN A 126 -16.84 -9.93 -24.64
N MET A 127 -16.67 -9.72 -25.95
CA MET A 127 -15.40 -9.97 -26.64
C MET A 127 -14.27 -9.07 -26.12
N ARG A 128 -14.54 -7.78 -25.89
CA ARG A 128 -13.59 -6.84 -25.29
C ARG A 128 -13.15 -7.29 -23.89
N LEU A 129 -14.09 -7.70 -23.04
CA LEU A 129 -13.79 -8.20 -21.69
C LEU A 129 -12.89 -9.45 -21.74
N MET A 130 -13.12 -10.37 -22.68
CA MET A 130 -12.27 -11.55 -22.88
C MET A 130 -10.85 -11.19 -23.34
N GLN A 131 -10.72 -10.28 -24.32
CA GLN A 131 -9.42 -9.80 -24.80
C GLN A 131 -8.63 -9.07 -23.69
N CYS A 132 -9.28 -8.17 -22.94
CA CYS A 132 -8.63 -7.46 -21.83
C CYS A 132 -8.17 -8.42 -20.72
N LYS A 133 -8.96 -9.44 -20.37
CA LYS A 133 -8.55 -10.49 -19.42
C LYS A 133 -7.31 -11.25 -19.90
N TYR A 134 -7.27 -11.61 -21.18
CA TYR A 134 -6.13 -12.32 -21.76
C TYR A 134 -4.85 -11.48 -21.78
N GLN A 135 -4.94 -10.23 -22.25
CA GLN A 135 -3.80 -9.28 -22.22
C GLN A 135 -3.30 -9.02 -20.79
N GLN A 136 -4.21 -8.90 -19.81
CA GLN A 136 -3.83 -8.74 -18.41
C GLN A 136 -3.11 -9.99 -17.87
N LYS A 137 -3.55 -11.19 -18.26
CA LYS A 137 -2.85 -12.44 -17.92
C LYS A 137 -1.44 -12.48 -18.51
N GLN A 138 -1.27 -12.20 -19.80
CA GLN A 138 0.04 -12.16 -20.46
C GLN A 138 0.99 -11.17 -19.75
N LYS A 139 0.54 -9.94 -19.47
CA LYS A 139 1.36 -8.93 -18.77
C LYS A 139 1.81 -9.40 -17.37
N ARG A 140 0.98 -10.14 -16.63
CA ARG A 140 1.35 -10.73 -15.33
C ARG A 140 2.38 -11.86 -15.50
N GLU A 141 2.20 -12.72 -16.50
CA GLU A 141 3.11 -13.84 -16.78
C GLU A 141 4.49 -13.34 -17.24
N GLU A 142 4.54 -12.35 -18.14
CA GLU A 142 5.80 -11.72 -18.57
C GLU A 142 6.52 -10.99 -17.43
N TYR A 143 5.79 -10.28 -16.57
CA TYR A 143 6.36 -9.65 -15.38
C TYR A 143 6.95 -10.72 -14.45
N GLY A 144 6.20 -11.79 -14.17
CA GLY A 144 6.69 -12.92 -13.37
C GLY A 144 7.89 -13.64 -13.99
N ARG A 145 7.95 -13.72 -15.33
CA ARG A 145 9.11 -14.30 -16.04
C ARG A 145 10.34 -13.40 -15.90
N ARG A 146 10.20 -12.09 -16.13
CA ARG A 146 11.29 -11.11 -15.97
C ARG A 146 11.83 -11.03 -14.54
N GLN A 147 10.96 -11.16 -13.52
CA GLN A 147 11.40 -11.25 -12.12
C GLN A 147 12.26 -12.50 -11.88
N LYS A 148 11.82 -13.68 -12.33
CA LYS A 148 12.60 -14.92 -12.23
C LYS A 148 13.93 -14.85 -12.98
N GLU A 149 13.94 -14.33 -14.20
CA GLU A 149 15.15 -14.11 -15.00
C GLU A 149 16.16 -13.20 -14.25
N ALA A 150 15.68 -12.16 -13.56
CA ALA A 150 16.52 -11.29 -12.75
C ALA A 150 17.05 -11.98 -11.47
N GLU A 151 16.20 -12.70 -10.74
CA GLU A 151 16.57 -13.50 -9.55
C GLU A 151 17.62 -14.58 -9.90
N GLU A 152 17.42 -15.30 -11.02
CA GLU A 152 18.35 -16.31 -11.51
C GLU A 152 19.69 -15.68 -11.92
N ALA A 153 19.68 -14.52 -12.58
CA ALA A 153 20.89 -13.78 -12.94
C ALA A 153 21.67 -13.28 -11.71
N GLU A 154 20.99 -12.81 -10.66
CA GLU A 154 21.63 -12.45 -9.40
C GLU A 154 22.25 -13.69 -8.71
N LEU A 155 21.50 -14.78 -8.63
CA LEU A 155 21.94 -16.04 -8.03
C LEU A 155 23.14 -16.64 -8.78
N LEU A 156 23.20 -16.49 -10.12
CA LEU A 156 24.38 -16.84 -10.92
C LEU A 156 25.58 -15.93 -10.62
N LYS A 157 25.39 -14.61 -10.47
CA LYS A 157 26.46 -13.69 -10.05
C LYS A 157 27.00 -14.06 -8.67
N MET A 158 26.13 -14.34 -7.68
CA MET A 158 26.55 -14.77 -6.34
C MET A 158 27.35 -16.09 -6.40
N LYS A 159 26.90 -17.07 -7.20
CA LYS A 159 27.64 -18.33 -7.42
C LYS A 159 29.00 -18.10 -8.08
N ALA A 160 29.09 -17.20 -9.06
CA ALA A 160 30.36 -16.86 -9.71
C ALA A 160 31.35 -16.23 -8.71
N ILE A 161 30.90 -15.28 -7.88
CA ILE A 161 31.71 -14.67 -6.82
C ILE A 161 32.18 -15.71 -5.78
N GLN A 162 31.32 -16.67 -5.42
CA GLN A 162 31.72 -17.76 -4.50
C GLN A 162 32.76 -18.71 -5.12
N ARG A 163 32.61 -19.06 -6.41
CA ARG A 163 33.60 -19.86 -7.15
C ARG A 163 34.94 -19.13 -7.27
N GLU A 164 34.93 -17.84 -7.61
CA GLU A 164 36.15 -17.04 -7.69
C GLU A 164 36.89 -16.97 -6.33
N LYS A 165 36.15 -16.81 -5.23
CA LYS A 165 36.71 -16.87 -3.87
C LYS A 165 37.31 -18.24 -3.54
N ALA A 166 36.64 -19.33 -3.94
CA ALA A 166 37.16 -20.69 -3.75
C ALA A 166 38.45 -20.91 -4.55
N ASN A 167 38.46 -20.55 -5.84
CA ASN A 167 39.64 -20.67 -6.71
C ASN A 167 40.82 -19.83 -6.20
N LYS A 168 40.58 -18.60 -5.72
CA LYS A 168 41.62 -17.76 -5.11
C LYS A 168 42.20 -18.38 -3.84
N LEU A 169 41.38 -19.03 -3.02
CA LEU A 169 41.82 -19.75 -1.82
C LEU A 169 42.62 -21.01 -2.17
N GLU A 170 42.19 -21.76 -3.18
CA GLU A 170 42.89 -22.94 -3.70
C GLU A 170 44.26 -22.56 -4.27
N GLU A 171 44.34 -21.52 -5.09
CA GLU A 171 45.60 -21.07 -5.68
C GLU A 171 46.60 -20.63 -4.60
N LYS A 172 46.15 -19.95 -3.53
CA LYS A 172 47.01 -19.62 -2.39
C LYS A 172 47.56 -20.88 -1.71
N LYS A 173 46.71 -21.87 -1.43
CA LYS A 173 47.15 -23.17 -0.88
C LYS A 173 48.13 -23.88 -1.82
N ARG A 174 47.91 -23.82 -3.13
CA ARG A 174 48.81 -24.39 -4.15
C ARG A 174 50.17 -23.71 -4.15
N GLN A 175 50.24 -22.40 -3.89
CA GLN A 175 51.49 -21.65 -3.75
C GLN A 175 52.21 -21.99 -2.44
N GLU A 176 51.50 -22.05 -1.31
CA GLU A 176 52.04 -22.46 -0.01
C GLU A 176 52.60 -23.90 -0.06
N GLU A 177 51.88 -24.84 -0.68
CA GLU A 177 52.33 -26.22 -0.87
C GLU A 177 53.53 -26.34 -1.83
N LYS A 178 53.61 -25.48 -2.87
CA LYS A 178 54.80 -25.39 -3.73
C LYS A 178 56.01 -24.88 -2.95
N GLN A 179 55.87 -23.82 -2.16
CA GLN A 179 56.94 -23.31 -1.29
C GLN A 179 57.39 -24.37 -0.28
N ARG A 180 56.45 -25.09 0.33
CA ARG A 180 56.74 -26.22 1.22
C ARG A 180 57.57 -27.30 0.52
N ARG A 181 57.26 -27.64 -0.73
CA ARG A 181 58.01 -28.63 -1.53
C ARG A 181 59.41 -28.14 -1.84
N VAL A 182 59.56 -26.92 -2.36
CA VAL A 182 60.87 -26.33 -2.64
C VAL A 182 61.75 -26.31 -1.38
N MET A 183 61.24 -25.86 -0.24
CA MET A 183 61.97 -25.90 1.03
C MET A 183 62.39 -27.32 1.45
N LEU A 184 61.54 -28.33 1.24
CA LEU A 184 61.86 -29.74 1.55
C LEU A 184 62.91 -30.32 0.59
N ASP A 185 62.84 -29.96 -0.70
CA ASP A 185 63.78 -30.39 -1.73
C ASP A 185 65.16 -29.74 -1.51
N GLU A 186 65.20 -28.46 -1.14
CA GLU A 186 66.40 -27.75 -0.68
C GLU A 186 67.00 -28.40 0.57
N ASP A 187 66.20 -28.61 1.62
CA ASP A 187 66.62 -29.31 2.85
C ASP A 187 67.20 -30.70 2.56
N TYR A 188 66.58 -31.45 1.64
CA TYR A 188 67.03 -32.77 1.22
C TYR A 188 68.35 -32.71 0.44
N TYR A 189 68.49 -31.74 -0.47
CA TYR A 189 69.72 -31.48 -1.21
C TYR A 189 70.87 -31.09 -0.29
N PHE A 190 70.66 -30.15 0.64
CA PHE A 190 71.68 -29.74 1.62
C PHE A 190 72.11 -30.90 2.53
N LYS A 191 71.17 -31.69 3.07
CA LYS A 191 71.50 -32.88 3.88
C LYS A 191 72.28 -33.92 3.07
N THR A 192 71.91 -34.15 1.82
CA THR A 192 72.59 -35.12 0.95
C THR A 192 74.01 -34.66 0.61
N THR A 193 74.19 -33.37 0.27
CA THR A 193 75.53 -32.81 -0.01
C THR A 193 76.41 -32.71 1.23
N GLU A 194 75.85 -32.44 2.41
CA GLU A 194 76.56 -32.50 3.70
C GLU A 194 77.07 -33.92 4.00
N LEU A 195 76.22 -34.93 3.83
CA LEU A 195 76.60 -36.33 4.02
C LEU A 195 77.71 -36.77 3.05
N LEU A 196 77.62 -36.41 1.77
CA LEU A 196 78.67 -36.69 0.79
C LEU A 196 79.99 -35.98 1.14
N SER A 197 79.94 -34.69 1.47
CA SER A 197 81.11 -33.91 1.91
C SER A 197 81.79 -34.51 3.14
N ARG A 198 81.02 -35.08 4.07
CA ARG A 198 81.53 -35.76 5.27
C ARG A 198 82.15 -37.13 4.99
N LEU A 199 81.82 -37.76 3.87
CA LEU A 199 82.49 -38.97 3.39
C LEU A 199 83.81 -38.61 2.68
N ASP A 200 83.79 -37.60 1.82
CA ASP A 200 84.97 -37.13 1.06
C ASP A 200 86.07 -36.56 1.98
N MET A 201 85.70 -35.85 3.05
CA MET A 201 86.64 -35.30 4.05
C MET A 201 87.21 -36.36 5.02
N GLY A 202 86.74 -37.61 4.93
CA GLY A 202 87.12 -38.70 5.83
C GLY A 202 86.40 -38.65 7.18
N LEU A 203 86.03 -39.83 7.70
CA LEU A 203 85.35 -39.96 8.99
C LEU A 203 86.17 -39.34 10.14
N PRO A 204 85.65 -38.33 10.87
CA PRO A 204 86.33 -37.81 12.05
C PRO A 204 86.46 -38.92 13.09
N LYS A 205 87.68 -39.10 13.60
CA LYS A 205 88.03 -40.17 14.55
C LYS A 205 87.16 -40.05 15.80
N ARG A 206 86.42 -41.12 16.14
CA ARG A 206 85.35 -41.18 17.17
C ARG A 206 85.86 -40.98 18.62
N ASN A 207 86.42 -39.80 18.91
CA ASN A 207 87.12 -39.51 20.14
C ASN A 207 86.63 -38.19 20.74
N SER A 208 86.10 -38.25 21.97
CA SER A 208 85.71 -37.11 22.79
C SER A 208 84.49 -36.30 22.31
N CYS A 209 83.30 -36.72 22.75
CA CYS A 209 82.16 -35.81 22.90
C CYS A 209 82.45 -34.82 24.05
N GLN A 210 83.14 -33.72 23.76
CA GLN A 210 83.25 -32.61 24.70
C GLN A 210 81.96 -31.81 24.71
N THR A 211 81.09 -32.07 25.70
CA THR A 211 80.02 -31.14 26.09
C THR A 211 80.64 -29.89 26.69
N ALA A 212 81.14 -29.00 25.84
CA ALA A 212 81.49 -27.64 26.22
C ALA A 212 80.21 -26.91 26.66
N ASN A 213 80.29 -26.24 27.81
CA ASN A 213 79.14 -25.68 28.55
C ASN A 213 78.16 -24.89 27.65
N CYS A 214 76.93 -25.40 27.49
CA CYS A 214 75.84 -24.60 26.92
C CYS A 214 75.54 -23.42 27.85
N ALA A 215 75.74 -22.20 27.31
CA ALA A 215 75.15 -20.98 27.86
C ALA A 215 73.61 -21.12 27.94
N PRO A 216 72.87 -20.27 28.69
CA PRO A 216 71.45 -20.51 28.95
C PRO A 216 70.56 -20.31 27.71
N GLU A 217 70.48 -21.35 26.88
CA GLU A 217 69.66 -21.49 25.66
C GLU A 217 68.18 -21.17 25.90
N SER A 218 67.71 -21.38 27.13
CA SER A 218 66.40 -20.94 27.63
C SER A 218 66.09 -19.47 27.26
N THR A 219 67.07 -18.56 27.33
CA THR A 219 66.86 -17.13 27.00
C THR A 219 66.74 -16.85 25.50
N ALA A 220 67.36 -17.65 24.62
CA ALA A 220 67.21 -17.52 23.17
C ALA A 220 65.89 -18.15 22.70
N TRP A 221 65.55 -19.32 23.26
CA TRP A 221 64.29 -20.00 23.00
C TRP A 221 63.09 -19.19 23.51
N ALA A 222 63.14 -18.66 24.74
CA ALA A 222 62.08 -17.79 25.28
C ALA A 222 61.86 -16.53 24.44
N ARG A 223 62.94 -15.89 23.93
CA ARG A 223 62.82 -14.76 22.99
C ARG A 223 62.14 -15.16 21.67
N ASN A 224 62.47 -16.33 21.12
CA ASN A 224 61.80 -16.84 19.91
C ASN A 224 60.32 -17.16 20.15
N GLN A 225 59.96 -17.71 21.31
CA GLN A 225 58.57 -17.97 21.69
C GLN A 225 57.78 -16.68 21.90
N ALA A 226 58.35 -15.70 22.61
CA ALA A 226 57.74 -14.39 22.81
C ALA A 226 57.51 -13.66 21.46
N TYR A 227 58.48 -13.71 20.54
CA TYR A 227 58.32 -13.18 19.18
C TYR A 227 57.17 -13.87 18.41
N LYS A 228 57.14 -15.22 18.40
CA LYS A 228 56.03 -15.99 17.80
C LYS A 228 54.69 -15.78 18.49
N GLN A 229 54.68 -15.29 19.73
CA GLN A 229 53.46 -14.97 20.46
C GLN A 229 52.97 -13.56 20.12
N ALA A 230 53.84 -12.56 20.14
CA ALA A 230 53.54 -11.20 19.68
C ALA A 230 53.01 -11.18 18.24
N GLN A 231 53.62 -11.94 17.31
CA GLN A 231 53.12 -12.07 15.94
C GLN A 231 51.70 -12.65 15.87
N ARG A 232 51.39 -13.67 16.69
CA ARG A 232 50.03 -14.24 16.77
C ARG A 232 49.03 -13.27 17.39
N GLU A 233 49.46 -12.45 18.33
CA GLU A 233 48.63 -11.41 18.96
C GLU A 233 48.30 -10.31 17.96
N GLU A 234 49.29 -9.80 17.21
CA GLU A 234 49.09 -8.82 16.12
C GLU A 234 48.16 -9.36 15.00
N GLU A 235 48.36 -10.60 14.56
CA GLU A 235 47.47 -11.25 13.59
C GLU A 235 46.03 -11.40 14.15
N ASN A 236 45.87 -11.70 15.43
CA ASN A 236 44.58 -11.81 16.10
C ASN A 236 43.88 -10.45 16.25
N GLU A 237 44.61 -9.40 16.63
CA GLU A 237 44.09 -8.01 16.66
C GLU A 237 43.60 -7.59 15.27
N LYS A 238 44.37 -7.86 14.22
CA LYS A 238 43.99 -7.59 12.82
C LYS A 238 42.73 -8.36 12.41
N LEU A 239 42.60 -9.63 12.83
CA LEU A 239 41.39 -10.42 12.61
C LEU A 239 40.18 -9.89 13.40
N GLN A 240 40.38 -9.37 14.61
CA GLN A 240 39.34 -8.74 15.42
C GLN A 240 38.88 -7.40 14.82
N ALA A 241 39.82 -6.58 14.33
CA ALA A 241 39.52 -5.34 13.63
C ALA A 241 38.66 -5.58 12.38
N MET A 242 39.02 -6.55 11.53
CA MET A 242 38.19 -6.92 10.36
C MET A 242 36.80 -7.45 10.76
N LYS A 243 36.69 -8.22 11.85
CA LYS A 243 35.38 -8.67 12.38
C LYS A 243 34.53 -7.49 12.87
N ALA A 244 35.14 -6.51 13.55
CA ALA A 244 34.45 -5.31 14.00
C ALA A 244 33.99 -4.43 12.83
N GLU A 245 34.81 -4.30 11.78
CA GLU A 245 34.43 -3.60 10.55
C GLU A 245 33.24 -4.28 9.84
N GLN A 246 33.23 -5.62 9.75
CA GLN A 246 32.09 -6.36 9.21
C GLN A 246 30.81 -6.14 10.04
N ARG A 247 30.90 -6.10 11.38
CA ARG A 247 29.74 -5.78 12.24
C ARG A 247 29.21 -4.37 11.96
N ARG A 248 30.07 -3.35 11.91
CA ARG A 248 29.68 -1.97 11.57
C ARG A 248 29.00 -1.87 10.20
N LYS A 249 29.48 -2.62 9.18
CA LYS A 249 28.83 -2.70 7.87
C LYS A 249 27.45 -3.36 7.95
N GLY A 250 27.29 -4.40 8.78
CA GLY A 250 26.00 -5.03 9.07
C GLY A 250 25.01 -4.08 9.75
N GLU A 251 25.45 -3.38 10.80
CA GLU A 251 24.67 -2.37 11.53
C GLU A 251 24.16 -1.25 10.60
N LEU A 252 25.02 -0.75 9.70
CA LEU A 252 24.65 0.27 8.72
C LEU A 252 23.59 -0.23 7.72
N LEU A 253 23.69 -1.48 7.25
CA LEU A 253 22.69 -2.09 6.37
C LEU A 253 21.35 -2.32 7.11
N GLU A 254 21.40 -2.75 8.38
CA GLU A 254 20.20 -2.92 9.19
C GLU A 254 19.51 -1.58 9.49
N LEU A 255 20.28 -0.50 9.71
CA LEU A 255 19.75 0.84 9.88
C LEU A 255 19.05 1.34 8.61
N LYS A 256 19.65 1.14 7.42
CA LYS A 256 18.97 1.42 6.14
C LYS A 256 17.68 0.61 5.98
N ARG A 257 17.69 -0.68 6.29
CA ARG A 257 16.48 -1.53 6.23
C ARG A 257 15.39 -1.02 7.16
N LYS A 258 15.73 -0.66 8.40
CA LYS A 258 14.80 -0.06 9.38
C LYS A 258 14.23 1.27 8.92
N GLN A 259 15.05 2.12 8.27
CA GLN A 259 14.57 3.37 7.67
C GLN A 259 13.53 3.08 6.57
N GLU A 260 13.85 2.21 5.61
CA GLU A 260 12.93 1.87 4.52
C GLU A 260 11.63 1.22 5.04
N GLU A 261 11.71 0.30 6.00
CA GLU A 261 10.54 -0.27 6.69
C GLU A 261 9.72 0.79 7.45
N SER A 262 10.35 1.86 7.96
CA SER A 262 9.65 2.98 8.59
C SER A 262 8.93 3.86 7.56
N GLU A 263 9.55 4.08 6.40
CA GLU A 263 8.98 4.85 5.29
C GLU A 263 7.81 4.10 4.65
N ARG A 264 7.95 2.80 4.39
CA ARG A 264 6.86 1.90 3.96
C ARG A 264 5.67 1.94 4.92
N ARG A 265 5.91 1.91 6.25
CA ARG A 265 4.86 2.04 7.27
C ARG A 265 4.20 3.42 7.27
N LYS A 266 4.97 4.51 7.12
CA LYS A 266 4.44 5.88 6.98
C LYS A 266 3.55 6.01 5.74
N VAL A 267 3.98 5.49 4.59
CA VAL A 267 3.21 5.49 3.34
C VAL A 267 1.91 4.72 3.51
N HIS A 268 1.94 3.50 4.05
CA HIS A 268 0.74 2.70 4.31
C HIS A 268 -0.23 3.40 5.29
N HIS A 269 0.28 4.02 6.34
CA HIS A 269 -0.54 4.78 7.28
C HIS A 269 -1.15 6.04 6.64
N ASN A 270 -0.40 6.75 5.79
CA ASN A 270 -0.92 7.90 5.03
C ASN A 270 -2.01 7.45 4.04
N GLU A 271 -1.82 6.32 3.35
CA GLU A 271 -2.84 5.72 2.48
C GLU A 271 -4.12 5.39 3.24
N GLN A 272 -4.02 4.78 4.43
CA GLN A 272 -5.17 4.54 5.30
C GLN A 272 -5.90 5.84 5.69
N ARG A 273 -5.15 6.91 6.03
CA ARG A 273 -5.74 8.23 6.32
C ARG A 273 -6.41 8.83 5.09
N ARG A 274 -5.81 8.73 3.91
CA ARG A 274 -6.36 9.22 2.64
C ARG A 274 -7.68 8.52 2.30
N VAL A 275 -7.73 7.20 2.41
CA VAL A 275 -8.94 6.40 2.16
C VAL A 275 -10.02 6.68 3.20
N ASN A 276 -9.65 6.86 4.48
CA ASN A 276 -10.59 7.23 5.54
C ASN A 276 -11.19 8.63 5.29
N ASN A 277 -10.35 9.63 5.01
CA ASN A 277 -10.81 10.98 4.66
C ASN A 277 -11.72 10.96 3.44
N ALA A 278 -11.34 10.29 2.33
CA ALA A 278 -12.18 10.19 1.14
C ALA A 278 -13.51 9.45 1.39
N PHE A 279 -13.57 8.56 2.39
CA PHE A 279 -14.82 7.95 2.86
C PHE A 279 -15.67 8.94 3.67
N LEU A 280 -15.06 9.74 4.55
CA LEU A 280 -15.74 10.80 5.30
C LEU A 280 -16.26 11.92 4.38
N ASP A 281 -15.46 12.35 3.40
CA ASP A 281 -15.86 13.33 2.38
C ASP A 281 -17.09 12.85 1.59
N ARG A 282 -17.18 11.52 1.34
CA ARG A 282 -18.34 10.90 0.69
C ARG A 282 -19.58 10.80 1.60
N LEU A 283 -19.40 10.80 2.92
CA LEU A 283 -20.50 10.86 3.89
C LEU A 283 -20.98 12.30 4.13
N GLN A 284 -20.07 13.27 4.19
CA GLN A 284 -20.39 14.70 4.36
C GLN A 284 -20.90 15.34 3.06
N GLY A 285 -20.42 14.89 1.90
CA GLY A 285 -20.92 15.26 0.57
C GLY A 285 -22.27 14.64 0.22
N GLY A 286 -23.17 14.49 1.21
CA GLY A 286 -24.47 13.82 1.07
C GLY A 286 -25.43 14.45 0.06
N ASP A 287 -25.17 15.69 -0.39
CA ASP A 287 -26.02 16.47 -1.29
C ASP A 287 -25.31 16.93 -2.59
N GLN A 288 -24.41 16.11 -3.15
CA GLN A 288 -24.24 16.13 -4.61
C GLN A 288 -24.93 14.91 -5.24
N PRO A 289 -26.15 15.07 -5.79
CA PRO A 289 -26.68 14.07 -6.71
C PRO A 289 -25.68 13.95 -7.87
N GLY A 290 -25.26 12.72 -8.17
CA GLY A 290 -24.41 12.45 -9.32
C GLY A 290 -25.09 12.99 -10.57
N GLY A 291 -24.53 14.08 -11.12
CA GLY A 291 -25.13 14.85 -12.19
C GLY A 291 -25.40 13.98 -13.41
N ILE A 292 -26.67 13.63 -13.61
CA ILE A 292 -27.18 13.23 -14.91
C ILE A 292 -26.88 14.40 -15.86
N HIS A 293 -26.32 14.10 -17.04
CA HIS A 293 -25.87 15.05 -18.09
C HIS A 293 -24.42 15.59 -17.99
N GLN A 294 -23.42 14.74 -18.24
CA GLN A 294 -22.32 15.10 -19.14
C GLN A 294 -22.17 14.07 -20.28
N TYR A 295 -23.04 14.20 -21.27
CA TYR A 295 -22.81 13.67 -22.60
C TYR A 295 -22.70 14.84 -23.59
N GLY A 296 -21.70 14.80 -24.46
CA GLY A 296 -21.57 15.78 -25.55
C GLY A 296 -20.42 16.78 -25.46
N ARG A 297 -19.18 16.32 -25.21
CA ARG A 297 -17.98 17.01 -25.73
C ARG A 297 -16.84 16.05 -26.06
N PHE A 298 -17.05 15.20 -27.06
CA PHE A 298 -15.94 14.69 -27.85
C PHE A 298 -15.51 15.79 -28.83
N GLY A 299 -14.35 16.38 -28.59
CA GLY A 299 -13.76 17.38 -29.48
C GLY A 299 -12.27 17.51 -29.20
N SER A 300 -11.45 17.33 -30.24
CA SER A 300 -9.99 17.44 -30.22
C SER A 300 -9.25 16.43 -29.33
N MET A 301 -9.14 15.19 -29.80
CA MET A 301 -7.96 14.37 -29.51
C MET A 301 -6.94 14.68 -30.60
N ASP A 302 -5.98 15.55 -30.30
CA ASP A 302 -4.96 15.98 -31.25
C ASP A 302 -3.64 16.29 -30.52
N TYR A 303 -2.56 15.70 -31.04
CA TYR A 303 -1.13 15.88 -30.70
C TYR A 303 -0.59 15.37 -29.34
N PHE A 304 0.21 14.30 -29.46
CA PHE A 304 1.57 14.13 -28.93
C PHE A 304 2.03 15.04 -27.77
N GLY A 305 2.47 14.43 -26.67
CA GLY A 305 3.06 15.15 -25.53
C GLY A 305 3.70 14.24 -24.46
N GLY A 306 4.25 13.10 -24.86
CA GLY A 306 5.06 12.26 -23.98
C GLY A 306 6.50 12.23 -24.49
N ASP A 307 7.37 13.03 -23.88
CA ASP A 307 8.85 12.89 -23.82
C ASP A 307 9.43 14.18 -23.19
N SER A 308 9.83 14.17 -21.91
CA SER A 308 10.75 15.17 -21.28
C SER A 308 11.04 14.90 -19.79
N TRP A 309 11.37 13.66 -19.37
CA TRP A 309 11.93 13.40 -18.02
C TRP A 309 12.97 12.26 -18.00
N GLU A 310 13.91 12.29 -18.95
CA GLU A 310 15.20 11.58 -18.99
C GLU A 310 15.93 12.18 -20.22
N SER A 311 17.21 12.61 -20.20
CA SER A 311 18.24 12.58 -19.16
C SER A 311 19.15 13.81 -19.31
N THR A 312 19.68 14.35 -18.21
CA THR A 312 20.76 15.37 -18.27
C THR A 312 22.07 14.77 -17.77
N ILE A 313 23.16 15.10 -18.47
CA ILE A 313 24.58 14.88 -18.10
C ILE A 313 25.12 13.43 -18.25
N SER A 314 25.70 13.15 -19.42
CA SER A 314 27.15 12.90 -19.46
C SER A 314 27.78 13.02 -20.84
N SER A 315 28.96 13.65 -20.84
CA SER A 315 30.06 13.51 -21.81
C SER A 315 29.88 14.07 -23.23
N GLN A 316 30.41 15.28 -23.42
CA GLN A 316 31.40 15.53 -24.49
C GLN A 316 32.23 16.77 -24.13
N PHE A 317 33.54 16.58 -24.00
CA PHE A 317 34.56 17.56 -24.36
C PHE A 317 35.85 16.79 -24.71
N ASP A 318 36.51 17.25 -25.77
CA ASP A 318 37.78 16.72 -26.30
C ASP A 318 38.98 17.03 -25.39
#